data_AF-C5P089-F1
#
_entry.id   AF-C5P089-F1
#
_cell.length_a   1.000
_cell.length_b   1.000
_cell.length_c   1.000
_cell.angle_alpha   90.00
_cell.angle_beta   90.00
_cell.angle_gamma   90.00
#
_symmetry.space_group_name_H-M   'P 1'
#
loop_
_entity.id
_entity.type
_entity.pdbx_description
1 polymer ?
#
loop_
_entity_poly.entity_id
_entity_poly.type
_entity_poly.pdbx_seq_one_letter_code
_entity_poly.pdbx_strand_id
1 'polypeptide(L)'
;MLLNLEKQFRFVNVVIHIICVPVIMLCMLLLGTLAQPLFPVPEAVAIESFPPNLATVAGVVYTILYILMEPVAGALLAPLLLAGTAFVNHLSSTHGNTAIYWSLAVQAVAWIAQFVGHGVFERRAPALLDNLVQAFFLAPFFVWLEVLFSLGYRPALKARIDKAVEVEVARFNISKKGLSPKAPQK
;
A
#
# COMPACT_ATOMS: atom_id res chain seq x y z
N MET A 1 -7.09 -7.17 13.83
CA MET A 1 -6.50 -5.91 13.32
C MET A 1 -5.03 -6.07 12.92
N LEU A 2 -4.27 -6.91 13.61
CA LEU A 2 -2.92 -7.34 13.23
C LEU A 2 -2.94 -8.68 12.48
N LEU A 3 -3.99 -8.92 11.71
CA LEU A 3 -4.40 -10.27 11.27
C LEU A 3 -3.56 -10.85 10.11
N ASN A 4 -2.58 -10.10 9.60
CA ASN A 4 -1.85 -10.47 8.36
C ASN A 4 -0.36 -10.81 8.55
N LEU A 5 0.30 -10.35 9.61
CA LEU A 5 1.77 -10.44 9.64
C LEU A 5 2.29 -11.87 9.85
N GLU A 6 1.61 -12.72 10.62
CA GLU A 6 2.15 -14.04 10.97
C GLU A 6 2.09 -15.09 9.86
N LYS A 7 1.24 -14.88 8.85
CA LYS A 7 1.13 -15.78 7.68
C LYS A 7 1.56 -15.13 6.37
N GLN A 8 1.82 -13.81 6.36
CA GLN A 8 2.68 -13.17 5.36
C GLN A 8 4.09 -13.80 5.34
N PHE A 9 4.55 -14.43 6.42
CA PHE A 9 5.89 -15.01 6.56
C PHE A 9 6.22 -16.27 5.74
N ARG A 10 5.49 -16.58 4.65
CA ARG A 10 6.19 -17.23 3.54
C ARG A 10 6.91 -16.11 2.81
N PHE A 11 8.24 -16.10 2.88
CA PHE A 11 9.11 -15.12 2.21
C PHE A 11 8.60 -14.72 0.82
N VAL A 12 8.09 -15.68 0.05
CA VAL A 12 7.45 -15.47 -1.26
C VAL A 12 6.28 -14.48 -1.21
N ASN A 13 5.34 -14.59 -0.26
CA ASN A 13 4.21 -13.66 -0.19
C ASN A 13 4.66 -12.26 0.22
N VAL A 14 5.57 -12.14 1.19
CA VAL A 14 6.16 -10.83 1.55
C VAL A 14 6.82 -10.18 0.35
N VAL A 15 7.60 -10.92 -0.42
CA VAL A 15 8.25 -10.40 -1.64
C VAL A 15 7.22 -9.96 -2.68
N ILE A 16 6.16 -10.75 -2.92
CA ILE A 16 5.05 -10.37 -3.80
C ILE A 16 4.45 -9.03 -3.33
N HIS A 17 4.21 -8.85 -2.03
CA HIS A 17 3.66 -7.61 -1.50
C HIS A 17 4.61 -6.42 -1.66
N ILE A 18 5.88 -6.59 -1.31
CA ILE A 18 6.91 -5.53 -1.42
C ILE A 18 7.04 -5.03 -2.87
N ILE A 19 6.91 -5.92 -3.85
CA ILE A 19 7.01 -5.57 -5.27
C ILE A 19 5.67 -5.05 -5.80
N CYS A 20 4.59 -5.79 -5.62
CA CYS A 20 3.32 -5.51 -6.30
C CYS A 20 2.55 -4.34 -5.68
N VAL A 21 2.61 -4.09 -4.36
CA VAL A 21 1.84 -2.98 -3.75
C VAL A 21 2.31 -1.61 -4.26
N PRO A 22 3.61 -1.28 -4.27
CA PRO A 22 4.08 -0.01 -4.83
C PRO A 22 3.78 0.13 -6.32
N VAL A 23 3.90 -0.96 -7.09
CA VAL A 23 3.56 -0.98 -8.53
C VAL A 23 2.07 -0.68 -8.74
N ILE A 24 1.18 -1.35 -8.00
CA ILE A 24 -0.26 -1.08 -8.07
C ILE A 24 -0.55 0.38 -7.69
N MET A 25 0.09 0.91 -6.64
CA MET A 25 -0.08 2.30 -6.24
C MET A 25 0.32 3.28 -7.35
N LEU A 26 1.48 3.08 -8.00
CA LEU A 26 1.92 3.92 -9.12
C LEU A 26 0.97 3.81 -10.32
N CYS A 27 0.54 2.60 -10.69
CA CYS A 27 -0.41 2.44 -11.78
C CYS A 27 -1.78 3.07 -11.46
N MET A 28 -2.23 3.03 -10.20
CA MET A 28 -3.44 3.71 -9.77
C MET A 28 -3.30 5.24 -9.86
N LEU A 29 -2.15 5.81 -9.47
CA LEU A 29 -1.86 7.22 -9.68
C LEU A 29 -1.84 7.57 -11.16
N LEU A 30 -1.25 6.71 -12.02
CA LEU A 30 -1.25 6.89 -13.46
C LEU A 30 -2.68 6.88 -14.05
N LEU A 31 -3.59 6.03 -13.57
CA LEU A 31 -5.00 6.14 -13.97
C LEU A 31 -5.64 7.47 -13.52
N GLY A 32 -5.21 8.00 -12.38
CA GLY A 32 -5.64 9.31 -11.87
C GLY A 32 -5.20 10.51 -12.74
N THR A 33 -4.30 10.32 -13.70
CA THR A 33 -3.91 11.40 -14.64
C THR A 33 -4.95 11.62 -15.74
N LEU A 34 -5.86 10.66 -15.96
CA LEU A 34 -6.94 10.76 -16.95
C LEU A 34 -7.97 11.85 -16.62
N ALA A 35 -8.06 12.23 -15.34
CA ALA A 35 -8.94 13.30 -14.91
C ALA A 35 -8.48 14.64 -15.50
N GLN A 36 -9.42 15.40 -16.04
CA GLN A 36 -9.20 16.82 -16.36
C GLN A 36 -8.71 17.58 -15.11
N PRO A 37 -8.03 18.73 -15.28
CA PRO A 37 -7.73 19.64 -14.19
C PRO A 37 -8.95 19.79 -13.26
N LEU A 38 -8.82 19.36 -12.01
CA LEU A 38 -9.88 19.35 -11.01
C LEU A 38 -10.23 20.76 -10.55
N PHE A 39 -9.27 21.67 -10.62
CA PHE A 39 -9.41 23.08 -10.27
C PHE A 39 -8.44 23.95 -11.09
N PRO A 40 -8.79 25.21 -11.37
CA PRO A 40 -7.89 26.13 -12.04
C PRO A 40 -6.71 26.48 -11.12
N VAL A 41 -5.50 26.54 -11.69
CA VAL A 41 -4.28 26.96 -11.00
C VAL A 41 -3.67 28.12 -11.77
N PRO A 42 -3.37 29.27 -11.13
CA PRO A 42 -2.69 30.37 -11.78
C PRO A 42 -1.32 29.95 -12.33
N GLU A 43 -0.97 30.41 -13.54
CA GLU A 43 0.30 30.04 -14.19
C GLU A 43 1.53 30.33 -13.32
N ALA A 44 1.48 31.39 -12.51
CA ALA A 44 2.57 31.78 -11.61
C ALA A 44 2.92 30.73 -10.52
N VAL A 45 2.00 29.81 -10.21
CA VAL A 45 2.19 28.75 -9.20
C VAL A 45 1.98 27.35 -9.78
N ALA A 46 1.78 27.24 -11.09
CA ALA A 46 1.62 25.96 -11.76
C ALA A 46 2.95 25.21 -11.81
N ILE A 47 2.94 23.95 -11.36
CA ILE A 47 4.10 23.07 -11.43
C ILE A 47 3.79 21.99 -12.46
N GLU A 48 4.55 21.94 -13.55
CA GLU A 48 4.30 21.03 -14.68
C GLU A 48 4.26 19.55 -14.25
N SER A 49 5.12 19.15 -13.32
CA SER A 49 5.17 17.77 -12.79
C SER A 49 4.00 17.44 -11.84
N PHE A 50 3.27 18.45 -11.37
CA PHE A 50 2.15 18.31 -10.43
C PHE A 50 0.93 19.08 -10.95
N PRO A 51 0.38 18.71 -12.13
CA PRO A 51 -0.86 19.30 -12.63
C PRO A 51 -2.00 19.01 -11.65
N PRO A 52 -3.04 19.86 -11.57
CA PRO A 52 -4.13 19.72 -10.60
C PRO A 52 -5.12 18.59 -10.97
N ASN A 53 -4.63 17.37 -11.22
CA ASN A 53 -5.43 16.19 -11.52
C ASN A 53 -5.56 15.29 -10.28
N LEU A 54 -6.29 14.18 -10.44
CA LEU A 54 -6.54 13.24 -9.34
C LEU A 54 -5.26 12.55 -8.86
N ALA A 55 -4.29 12.31 -9.74
CA ALA A 55 -2.98 11.73 -9.37
C ALA A 55 -2.22 12.64 -8.39
N THR A 56 -2.14 13.94 -8.68
CA THR A 56 -1.48 14.92 -7.83
C THR A 56 -2.19 15.06 -6.49
N VAL A 57 -3.52 15.18 -6.49
CA VAL A 57 -4.30 15.27 -5.25
C VAL A 57 -4.08 14.02 -4.39
N ALA A 58 -4.19 12.83 -4.99
CA ALA A 58 -3.96 11.58 -4.28
C ALA A 58 -2.52 11.49 -3.74
N GLY A 59 -1.51 11.81 -4.55
CA GLY A 59 -0.10 11.78 -4.13
C GLY A 59 0.19 12.70 -2.94
N VAL A 60 -0.37 13.92 -2.94
CA VAL A 60 -0.24 14.86 -1.81
C VAL A 60 -0.98 14.34 -0.59
N VAL A 61 -2.22 13.86 -0.75
CA VAL A 61 -3.01 13.29 0.36
C VAL A 61 -2.27 12.10 0.99
N TYR A 62 -1.78 11.16 0.19
CA TYR A 62 -0.99 10.03 0.68
C TYR A 62 0.26 10.47 1.44
N THR A 63 0.98 11.45 0.90
CA THR A 63 2.18 12.01 1.54
C THR A 63 1.86 12.58 2.92
N ILE A 64 0.84 13.44 3.01
CA ILE A 64 0.41 14.05 4.28
C ILE A 64 -0.06 12.97 5.25
N LEU A 65 -0.93 12.05 4.81
CA LEU A 65 -1.47 10.99 5.65
C LEU A 65 -0.35 10.13 6.25
N TYR A 66 0.64 9.73 5.47
CA TYR A 66 1.72 8.88 5.96
C TYR A 66 2.68 9.59 6.90
N ILE A 67 2.95 10.88 6.67
CA ILE A 67 3.69 11.70 7.65
C ILE A 67 2.91 11.82 8.96
N LEU A 68 1.59 12.03 8.89
CA LEU A 68 0.75 12.12 10.09
C LEU A 68 0.67 10.78 10.85
N MET A 69 0.72 9.65 10.13
CA MET A 69 0.70 8.32 10.74
C MET A 69 2.00 7.98 11.47
N GLU A 70 3.15 8.19 10.83
CA GLU A 70 4.46 8.03 11.47
C GLU A 70 5.44 9.04 10.85
N PRO A 71 5.78 10.13 11.56
CA PRO A 71 6.49 11.27 10.95
C PRO A 71 7.80 10.91 10.27
N VAL A 72 8.60 10.01 10.85
CA VAL A 72 9.92 9.68 10.30
C VAL A 72 9.79 8.76 9.08
N ALA A 73 9.07 7.64 9.18
CA ALA A 73 8.85 6.74 8.06
C ALA A 73 8.08 7.41 6.92
N GLY A 74 7.06 8.20 7.25
CA GLY A 74 6.30 8.99 6.30
C GLY A 74 7.15 10.03 5.59
N ALA A 75 8.01 10.76 6.31
CA ALA A 75 8.93 11.72 5.70
C ALA A 75 9.97 11.05 4.80
N LEU A 76 10.45 9.85 5.15
CA LEU A 76 11.35 9.07 4.29
C LEU A 76 10.66 8.57 3.02
N LEU A 77 9.36 8.26 3.09
CA LEU A 77 8.56 7.82 1.95
C LEU A 77 8.10 8.97 1.04
N ALA A 78 7.89 10.16 1.62
CA ALA A 78 7.42 11.36 0.93
C ALA A 78 8.15 11.66 -0.40
N PRO A 79 9.49 11.70 -0.48
CA PRO A 79 10.17 11.97 -1.74
C PRO A 79 9.89 10.90 -2.80
N LEU A 80 9.77 9.62 -2.41
CA LEU A 80 9.45 8.53 -3.35
C LEU A 80 8.02 8.65 -3.88
N LEU A 81 7.06 9.03 -3.03
CA LEU A 81 5.67 9.25 -3.45
C LEU A 81 5.54 10.44 -4.38
N LEU A 82 6.13 11.59 -4.02
CA LEU A 82 6.06 12.79 -4.85
C LEU A 82 6.81 12.59 -6.18
N ALA A 83 7.98 11.94 -6.16
CA ALA A 83 8.69 11.59 -7.39
C ALA A 83 7.89 10.58 -8.24
N GLY A 84 7.25 9.59 -7.61
CA GLY A 84 6.35 8.65 -8.29
C GLY A 84 5.15 9.35 -8.94
N THR A 85 4.53 10.29 -8.24
CA THR A 85 3.44 11.13 -8.77
C THR A 85 3.91 11.98 -9.96
N ALA A 86 5.06 12.65 -9.84
CA ALA A 86 5.65 13.40 -10.94
C ALA A 86 5.97 12.50 -12.15
N PHE A 87 6.50 11.31 -11.90
CA PHE A 87 6.86 10.34 -12.93
C PHE A 87 5.62 9.85 -13.70
N VAL A 88 4.52 9.51 -13.02
CA VAL A 88 3.31 9.05 -13.72
C VAL A 88 2.64 10.18 -14.51
N ASN A 89 2.70 11.42 -14.01
CA ASN A 89 2.24 12.59 -14.78
C ASN A 89 3.08 12.76 -16.05
N HIS A 90 4.40 12.64 -15.95
CA HIS A 90 5.31 12.68 -17.10
C HIS A 90 5.07 11.53 -18.09
N LEU A 91 4.86 10.30 -17.62
CA LEU A 91 4.50 9.17 -18.49
C LEU A 91 3.19 9.43 -19.23
N SER A 92 2.18 9.95 -18.53
CA SER A 92 0.89 10.26 -19.13
C SER A 92 0.98 11.36 -20.18
N SER A 93 1.77 12.41 -19.94
CA SER A 93 1.94 13.50 -20.91
C SER A 93 2.75 13.06 -22.12
N THR A 94 3.72 12.16 -21.93
CA THR A 94 4.64 11.71 -22.98
C THR A 94 4.03 10.63 -23.87
N HIS A 95 3.26 9.70 -23.29
CA HIS A 95 2.78 8.50 -23.98
C HIS A 95 1.25 8.36 -24.04
N GLY A 96 0.49 9.27 -23.40
CA GLY A 96 -0.97 9.29 -23.44
C GLY A 96 -1.59 7.93 -23.11
N ASN A 97 -2.52 7.49 -23.96
CA ASN A 97 -3.27 6.23 -23.78
C ASN A 97 -2.38 4.98 -23.75
N THR A 98 -1.20 5.01 -24.39
CA THR A 98 -0.28 3.87 -24.35
C THR A 98 0.22 3.60 -22.93
N ALA A 99 0.58 4.65 -22.16
CA ALA A 99 0.95 4.49 -20.75
C ALA A 99 -0.20 3.94 -19.92
N ILE A 100 -1.43 4.38 -20.21
CA ILE A 100 -2.64 3.91 -19.52
C ILE A 100 -2.90 2.43 -19.79
N TYR A 101 -2.82 1.97 -21.04
CA TYR A 101 -3.02 0.54 -21.37
C TYR A 101 -1.96 -0.35 -20.70
N TRP A 102 -0.69 0.08 -20.70
CA TRP A 102 0.35 -0.63 -19.97
C TRP A 102 0.09 -0.63 -18.46
N SER A 103 -0.40 0.47 -17.89
CA SER A 103 -0.76 0.53 -16.46
C SER A 103 -1.83 -0.49 -16.09
N LEU A 104 -2.84 -0.68 -16.95
CA LEU A 104 -3.90 -1.66 -16.72
C LEU A 104 -3.39 -3.11 -16.83
N ALA A 105 -2.54 -3.39 -17.82
CA ALA A 105 -1.92 -4.70 -17.98
C ALA A 105 -1.01 -5.05 -16.78
N VAL A 106 -0.18 -4.11 -16.34
CA VAL A 106 0.70 -4.29 -15.18
C VAL A 106 -0.11 -4.47 -13.90
N GLN A 107 -1.19 -3.70 -13.70
CA GLN A 107 -2.08 -3.91 -12.56
C GLN A 107 -2.72 -5.29 -12.58
N ALA A 108 -3.21 -5.76 -13.73
CA ALA A 108 -3.82 -7.08 -13.83
C ALA A 108 -2.83 -8.18 -13.39
N VAL A 109 -1.59 -8.13 -13.87
CA VAL A 109 -0.52 -9.08 -13.47
C VAL A 109 -0.21 -8.96 -11.98
N ALA A 110 -0.05 -7.74 -11.45
CA ALA A 110 0.26 -7.50 -10.04
C ALA A 110 -0.86 -7.98 -9.10
N TRP A 111 -2.13 -7.76 -9.47
CA TRP A 111 -3.28 -8.28 -8.72
C TRP A 111 -3.37 -9.80 -8.77
N ILE A 112 -3.14 -10.41 -9.93
CA ILE A 112 -3.08 -11.89 -10.03
C ILE A 112 -1.99 -12.42 -9.10
N ALA A 113 -0.81 -11.82 -9.09
CA ALA A 113 0.28 -12.23 -8.20
C ALA A 113 -0.11 -12.09 -6.71
N GLN A 114 -0.73 -10.97 -6.33
CA GLN A 114 -1.25 -10.74 -4.97
C GLN A 114 -2.30 -11.77 -4.54
N PHE A 115 -3.28 -12.06 -5.42
CA PHE A 115 -4.32 -13.06 -5.12
C PHE A 115 -3.77 -14.48 -5.07
N VAL A 116 -2.83 -14.83 -5.94
CA VAL A 116 -2.10 -16.12 -5.86
C VAL A 116 -1.29 -16.18 -4.57
N GLY A 117 -0.62 -15.08 -4.20
CA GLY A 117 0.02 -14.84 -2.92
C GLY A 117 -0.86 -15.27 -1.74
N HIS A 118 -1.97 -14.58 -1.55
CA HIS A 118 -2.91 -14.85 -0.47
C HIS A 118 -3.58 -16.24 -0.57
N GLY A 119 -4.07 -16.62 -1.75
CA GLY A 119 -4.85 -17.85 -1.93
C GLY A 119 -4.02 -19.12 -1.78
N VAL A 120 -2.87 -19.19 -2.46
CA VAL A 120 -2.00 -20.37 -2.47
C VAL A 120 -1.06 -20.37 -1.27
N PHE A 121 -0.47 -19.21 -0.93
CA PHE A 121 0.54 -19.14 0.12
C PHE A 121 -0.02 -18.84 1.51
N GLU A 122 -1.24 -18.33 1.65
CA GLU A 122 -1.81 -18.06 2.99
C GLU A 122 -3.09 -18.86 3.26
N ARG A 123 -3.76 -19.37 2.21
CA ARG A 123 -5.09 -19.99 2.29
C ARG A 123 -6.08 -19.13 3.07
N ARG A 124 -6.00 -17.81 2.88
CA ARG A 124 -6.83 -16.78 3.51
C ARG A 124 -7.43 -15.87 2.44
N ALA A 125 -8.57 -15.28 2.76
CA ALA A 125 -9.17 -14.25 1.94
C ALA A 125 -8.30 -12.98 1.99
N PRO A 126 -8.14 -12.25 0.87
CA PRO A 126 -7.42 -10.99 0.87
C PRO A 126 -8.20 -9.93 1.67
N ALA A 127 -7.47 -9.10 2.42
CA ALA A 127 -8.05 -8.02 3.25
C ALA A 127 -8.86 -6.98 2.45
N LEU A 128 -8.69 -6.96 1.12
CA LEU A 128 -9.50 -6.19 0.19
C LEU A 128 -11.01 -6.48 0.34
N LEU A 129 -11.37 -7.73 0.68
CA LEU A 129 -12.77 -8.12 0.85
C LEU A 129 -13.37 -7.68 2.19
N ASP A 130 -12.52 -7.33 3.16
CA ASP A 130 -12.95 -6.98 4.51
C ASP A 130 -12.98 -5.46 4.73
N ASN A 131 -12.01 -4.71 4.18
CA ASN A 131 -11.90 -3.27 4.38
C ASN A 131 -11.11 -2.58 3.24
N LEU A 132 -11.82 -1.89 2.36
CA LEU A 132 -11.23 -1.13 1.24
C LEU A 132 -10.29 -0.02 1.71
N VAL A 133 -10.61 0.69 2.79
CA VAL A 133 -9.76 1.76 3.31
C VAL A 133 -8.42 1.18 3.74
N GLN A 134 -8.44 0.05 4.45
CA GLN A 134 -7.21 -0.63 4.86
C GLN A 134 -6.41 -1.12 3.65
N ALA A 135 -7.08 -1.72 2.67
CA ALA A 135 -6.43 -2.31 1.50
C ALA A 135 -5.75 -1.27 0.60
N PHE A 136 -6.39 -0.12 0.36
CA PHE A 136 -5.84 0.91 -0.51
C PHE A 136 -5.00 1.96 0.24
N PHE A 137 -5.44 2.40 1.42
CA PHE A 137 -4.74 3.47 2.13
C PHE A 137 -3.63 2.98 3.03
N LEU A 138 -3.82 1.91 3.78
CA LEU A 138 -2.84 1.51 4.80
C LEU A 138 -1.81 0.51 4.28
N ALA A 139 -2.18 -0.32 3.29
CA ALA A 139 -1.30 -1.38 2.79
C ALA A 139 0.04 -0.86 2.21
N PRO A 140 0.10 0.20 1.40
CA PRO A 140 1.38 0.71 0.90
C PRO A 140 2.30 1.19 2.02
N PHE A 141 1.73 1.82 3.06
CA PHE A 141 2.50 2.28 4.20
C PHE A 141 3.04 1.13 5.06
N PHE A 142 2.24 0.08 5.27
CA PHE A 142 2.72 -1.10 5.99
C PHE A 142 3.83 -1.84 5.25
N VAL A 143 3.75 -1.92 3.92
CA VAL A 143 4.84 -2.47 3.10
C VAL A 143 6.12 -1.64 3.26
N TRP A 144 6.00 -0.32 3.28
CA TRP A 144 7.14 0.55 3.54
C TRP A 144 7.74 0.36 4.95
N LEU A 145 6.90 0.24 5.98
CA LEU A 145 7.35 -0.04 7.33
C LEU A 145 8.07 -1.39 7.44
N GLU A 146 7.60 -2.43 6.74
CA GLU A 146 8.27 -3.73 6.70
C GLU A 146 9.69 -3.62 6.12
N VAL A 147 9.85 -2.85 5.04
CA VAL A 147 11.18 -2.55 4.48
C VAL A 147 12.05 -1.84 5.51
N LEU A 148 11.55 -0.79 6.17
CA LEU A 148 12.31 -0.09 7.21
C LEU A 148 12.66 -0.99 8.40
N PHE A 149 11.74 -1.84 8.84
CA PHE A 149 11.97 -2.80 9.92
C PHE A 149 13.06 -3.80 9.56
N SER A 150 13.11 -4.26 8.29
CA SER A 150 14.20 -5.11 7.80
C SER A 150 15.57 -4.42 7.84
N LEU A 151 15.60 -3.09 7.80
CA LEU A 151 16.79 -2.24 7.94
C LEU A 151 17.10 -1.86 9.41
N GLY A 152 16.35 -2.41 10.37
CA GLY A 152 16.55 -2.17 11.81
C GLY A 152 15.82 -0.94 12.36
N TYR A 153 14.88 -0.36 11.61
CA TYR A 153 14.07 0.75 12.10
C TYR A 153 13.17 0.34 13.28
N ARG A 154 13.22 1.09 14.39
CA ARG A 154 12.35 0.92 15.58
C ARG A 154 12.10 -0.56 15.99
N PRO A 155 13.13 -1.32 16.40
CA PRO A 155 13.00 -2.75 16.71
C PRO A 155 11.98 -3.04 17.82
N ALA A 156 11.86 -2.16 18.81
CA ALA A 156 10.86 -2.28 19.87
C ALA A 156 9.41 -2.13 19.35
N LEU A 157 9.19 -1.29 18.32
CA LEU A 157 7.88 -1.17 17.68
C LEU A 157 7.57 -2.43 16.88
N LYS A 158 8.55 -2.92 16.10
CA LYS A 158 8.42 -4.17 15.36
C LYS A 158 8.03 -5.33 16.28
N ALA A 159 8.75 -5.50 17.40
CA ALA A 159 8.44 -6.56 18.38
C ALA A 159 7.03 -6.46 18.97
N ARG A 160 6.52 -5.24 19.21
CA ARG A 160 5.15 -5.04 19.69
C ARG A 160 4.11 -5.38 18.63
N ILE A 161 4.39 -5.03 17.38
CA ILE A 161 3.56 -5.37 16.23
C ILE A 161 3.53 -6.89 16.09
N ASP A 162 4.69 -7.54 15.95
CA ASP A 162 4.83 -9.01 15.83
C ASP A 162 4.06 -9.75 16.94
N LYS A 163 4.23 -9.34 18.20
CA LYS A 163 3.51 -9.96 19.32
C LYS A 163 1.99 -9.83 19.21
N ALA A 164 1.50 -8.67 18.81
CA ALA A 164 0.06 -8.46 18.74
C ALA A 164 -0.56 -9.13 17.48
N VAL A 165 0.26 -9.47 16.49
CA VAL A 165 -0.08 -10.34 15.36
C VAL A 165 -0.21 -11.79 15.80
N GLU A 166 0.76 -12.31 16.56
CA GLU A 166 0.74 -13.65 17.15
C GLU A 166 -0.60 -13.91 17.87
N VAL A 167 -1.00 -12.96 18.70
CA VAL A 167 -2.27 -13.01 19.43
C VAL A 167 -3.47 -13.11 18.50
N GLU A 168 -3.47 -12.33 17.42
CA GLU A 168 -4.59 -12.27 16.48
C GLU A 168 -4.69 -13.54 15.62
N VAL A 169 -3.57 -14.09 15.16
CA VAL A 169 -3.57 -15.34 14.40
C VAL A 169 -3.94 -16.53 15.26
N ALA A 170 -3.53 -16.55 16.53
CA ALA A 170 -4.02 -17.53 17.48
C ALA A 170 -5.55 -17.47 17.60
N ARG A 171 -6.14 -16.27 17.75
CA ARG A 171 -7.60 -16.08 17.78
C ARG A 171 -8.28 -16.57 16.49
N PHE A 172 -7.74 -16.25 15.32
CA PHE A 172 -8.28 -16.72 14.04
C PHE A 172 -8.25 -18.25 13.92
N ASN A 173 -7.13 -18.88 14.30
CA ASN A 173 -7.00 -20.34 14.23
C ASN A 173 -7.96 -21.05 15.22
N ILE A 174 -8.22 -20.45 16.39
CA ILE A 174 -9.21 -20.92 17.36
C ILE A 174 -10.63 -20.81 16.78
N SER A 175 -10.99 -19.66 16.20
CA SER A 175 -12.28 -19.44 15.55
C SER A 175 -12.53 -20.44 14.41
N LYS A 176 -11.52 -20.73 13.58
CA LYS A 176 -11.62 -21.70 12.48
C LYS A 176 -11.88 -23.13 12.98
N LYS A 177 -11.43 -23.48 14.18
CA LYS A 177 -11.65 -24.79 14.82
C LYS A 177 -12.96 -24.88 15.59
N GLY A 178 -13.79 -23.83 15.61
CA GLY A 178 -15.04 -23.79 16.38
C GLY A 178 -14.84 -23.74 17.91
N LEU A 179 -13.62 -23.43 18.38
CA LEU A 179 -13.31 -23.30 19.80
C LEU A 179 -13.54 -21.84 20.23
N SER A 180 -14.09 -21.60 21.43
CA SER A 180 -14.21 -20.24 21.96
C SER A 180 -12.86 -19.78 22.54
N PRO A 181 -12.44 -18.51 22.36
CA PRO A 181 -11.23 -18.01 22.99
C PRO A 181 -11.40 -18.01 24.52
N LYS A 182 -10.51 -18.68 25.26
CA LYS A 182 -10.45 -18.52 26.72
C LYS A 182 -10.08 -17.08 27.05
N ALA A 183 -10.85 -16.44 27.93
CA ALA A 183 -10.59 -15.08 28.38
C ALA A 183 -9.17 -14.96 28.95
N PRO A 184 -8.44 -13.86 28.67
CA PRO A 184 -7.12 -13.66 29.23
C PRO A 184 -7.22 -13.59 30.76
N GLN A 185 -6.43 -14.42 31.45
CA GLN A 185 -6.22 -14.27 32.89
C GLN A 185 -5.47 -12.96 33.12
N LYS A 186 -6.01 -12.14 34.02
CA LYS A 186 -5.50 -10.81 34.39
C LYS A 186 -4.10 -10.89 34.98
#